data_AF-A0A521HGM3-F1
#
_entry.id   AF-A0A521HGM3-F1
#
_cell.length_a   1.000
_cell.length_b   1.000
_cell.length_c   1.000
_cell.angle_alpha   90.00
_cell.angle_beta   90.00
_cell.angle_gamma   90.00
#
_symmetry.space_group_name_H-M   'P 1'
#
loop_
_entity.id
_entity.type
_entity.pdbx_description
1 polymer ?
#
loop_
_entity_poly.entity_id
_entity_poly.type
_entity_poly.pdbx_seq_one_letter_code
_entity_poly.pdbx_strand_id
1 'polypeptide(L)'
;MKFEKYLFYLLVLVHLLPVLMLPYFVTHDGPAHVYNANLIHRMLFDQNPGGFEFFHFNPQILPNWISHVLLGVFNLIMDAALSERLLLAIYFVSFPLAFRALILSVNPNGFAGTYLIFPYIQAFSILTGLFSFCLGLSVLFYVLYLWQKSEPDGTPKKYFWFSVWMILIYFSHLFVFILAILSLGVLISWNHLLKHQKSIKKSLSGISLWWKEIRWLLSVSVIPILLTLVFAYNQASKTDTEAPDFNTLLQLFIDVRPIISLNYELEKVYSKPLFFVYLIMIVAAIIRRVLRSRKEKMPASADAWFILFCLMTFFYFILPDDIFSGGIVAIRFSLMSYLFLIVWIVAYAPPRFIAVGSLLSVLASILLLVQRFPALKSLSDDAADYATCAEKIDEGSNLLTLNYSDNWMLDNVSSYIAGDRNIILLDNYEAKQAHFPIMWKENRSPESTGLIAGGRSRPCLDLNKYKAKTSLDIDYILVMKRPHELNDSCTVLVDQQLKAFYKEVFVTPKQKGVLYKRMIEE
;
A
#
# COMPACT_ATOMS: atom_id res chain seq x y z
N MET A 1 26.22 -15.53 -16.43
CA MET A 1 25.30 -16.11 -15.42
C MET A 1 25.84 -16.07 -13.99
N LYS A 2 27.10 -16.45 -13.70
CA LYS A 2 27.61 -16.54 -12.30
C LYS A 2 27.46 -15.24 -11.47
N PHE A 3 27.54 -14.08 -12.11
CA PHE A 3 27.42 -12.77 -11.46
C PHE A 3 26.03 -12.12 -11.51
N GLU A 4 25.08 -12.69 -12.25
CA GLU A 4 23.77 -12.07 -12.50
C GLU A 4 22.97 -11.90 -11.20
N LYS A 5 22.95 -12.91 -10.33
CA LYS A 5 22.26 -12.81 -9.03
C LYS A 5 22.78 -11.66 -8.16
N TYR A 6 24.08 -11.37 -8.22
CA TYR A 6 24.68 -10.27 -7.46
C TYR A 6 24.28 -8.92 -8.04
N LEU A 7 24.16 -8.81 -9.37
CA LEU A 7 23.62 -7.61 -10.01
C LEU A 7 22.16 -7.36 -9.59
N PHE A 8 21.33 -8.41 -9.55
CA PHE A 8 19.95 -8.29 -9.08
C PHE A 8 19.90 -7.79 -7.64
N TYR A 9 20.66 -8.40 -6.73
CA TYR A 9 20.72 -7.96 -5.33
C TYR A 9 21.28 -6.55 -5.18
N LEU A 10 22.29 -6.18 -5.97
CA LEU A 10 22.82 -4.81 -6.00
C LEU A 10 21.72 -3.81 -6.39
N LEU A 11 20.91 -4.10 -7.41
CA LEU A 11 19.82 -3.22 -7.81
C LEU A 11 18.72 -3.14 -6.73
N VAL A 12 18.43 -4.23 -6.01
CA VAL A 12 17.54 -4.19 -4.83
C VAL A 12 18.12 -3.26 -3.77
N LEU A 13 19.41 -3.36 -3.47
CA LEU A 13 20.09 -2.47 -2.53
C LEU A 13 20.05 -1.01 -2.99
N VAL A 14 20.24 -0.74 -4.29
CA VAL A 14 20.14 0.62 -4.85
C VAL A 14 18.75 1.23 -4.63
N HIS A 15 17.68 0.46 -4.84
CA HIS A 15 16.32 0.94 -4.59
C HIS A 15 16.00 1.09 -3.09
N LEU A 16 16.69 0.34 -2.24
CA LEU A 16 16.60 0.44 -0.79
C LEU A 16 17.35 1.67 -0.23
N LEU A 17 18.33 2.24 -0.96
CA LEU A 17 19.16 3.34 -0.47
C LEU A 17 18.37 4.54 0.08
N PRO A 18 17.32 5.07 -0.59
CA PRO A 18 16.58 6.20 -0.03
C PRO A 18 15.93 5.88 1.32
N VAL A 19 15.45 4.65 1.52
CA VAL A 19 14.86 4.22 2.80
C VAL A 19 15.92 4.20 3.90
N LEU A 20 17.16 3.83 3.58
CA LEU A 20 18.26 3.76 4.54
C LEU A 20 18.90 5.14 4.82
N MET A 21 18.97 6.00 3.81
CA MET A 21 19.68 7.28 3.89
C MET A 21 18.84 8.41 4.50
N LEU A 22 17.52 8.36 4.33
CA LEU A 22 16.63 9.39 4.86
C LEU A 22 16.28 9.08 6.33
N PRO A 23 16.31 10.07 7.23
CA PRO A 23 15.85 9.88 8.60
C PRO A 23 14.35 9.53 8.63
N TYR A 24 13.57 10.10 7.71
CA TYR A 24 12.16 9.78 7.49
C TYR A 24 11.92 9.47 6.02
N PHE A 25 11.50 8.25 5.69
CA PHE A 25 11.02 7.93 4.35
C PHE A 25 9.52 8.21 4.30
N VAL A 26 9.15 9.48 4.07
CA VAL A 26 7.76 9.92 4.14
C VAL A 26 6.94 9.29 3.02
N THR A 27 5.99 8.45 3.41
CA THR A 27 4.85 8.06 2.57
C THR A 27 3.61 8.82 3.03
N HIS A 28 2.54 8.85 2.24
CA HIS A 28 1.35 9.65 2.59
C HIS A 28 0.69 9.17 3.88
N ASP A 29 0.35 7.88 3.97
CA ASP A 29 -0.32 7.29 5.14
C ASP A 29 0.65 6.74 6.20
N GLY A 30 1.91 6.50 5.82
CA GLY A 30 2.97 5.94 6.68
C GLY A 30 3.06 6.53 8.09
N PRO A 31 3.14 7.88 8.23
CA PRO A 31 3.20 8.52 9.54
C PRO A 31 2.03 8.12 10.46
N ALA A 32 0.82 8.01 9.91
CA ALA A 32 -0.37 7.65 10.70
C ALA A 32 -0.35 6.18 11.12
N HIS A 33 0.15 5.26 10.27
CA HIS A 33 0.26 3.84 10.64
C HIS A 33 1.17 3.66 11.86
N VAL A 34 2.26 4.42 11.90
CA VAL A 34 3.24 4.37 12.99
C VAL A 34 2.67 4.96 14.27
N TYR A 35 1.99 6.11 14.19
CA TYR A 35 1.28 6.70 15.32
C TYR A 35 0.22 5.74 15.86
N ASN A 36 -0.63 5.17 15.00
CA ASN A 36 -1.67 4.25 15.43
C ASN A 36 -1.09 2.95 16.00
N ALA A 37 0.03 2.45 15.48
CA ALA A 37 0.72 1.31 16.08
C ALA A 37 1.19 1.60 17.53
N ASN A 38 1.75 2.79 17.76
CA ASN A 38 2.10 3.23 19.12
C ASN A 38 0.85 3.42 20.00
N LEU A 39 -0.20 4.06 19.47
CA LEU A 39 -1.47 4.25 20.18
C LEU A 39 -2.09 2.91 20.61
N ILE A 40 -2.10 1.89 19.74
CA ILE A 40 -2.55 0.53 20.06
C ILE A 40 -1.74 -0.04 21.23
N HIS A 41 -0.42 0.03 21.14
CA HIS A 41 0.47 -0.49 22.19
C HIS A 41 0.15 0.17 23.54
N ARG A 42 0.06 1.50 23.56
CA ARG A 42 -0.16 2.27 24.78
C ARG A 42 -1.56 2.04 25.35
N MET A 43 -2.59 1.93 24.50
CA MET A 43 -3.93 1.54 24.93
C MET A 43 -4.00 0.13 25.53
N LEU A 44 -3.16 -0.81 25.11
CA LEU A 44 -3.16 -2.18 25.64
C LEU A 44 -2.33 -2.34 26.91
N PHE A 45 -1.25 -1.57 27.06
CA PHE A 45 -0.20 -1.87 28.05
C PHE A 45 0.11 -0.74 29.04
N ASP A 46 -0.27 0.52 28.76
CA ASP A 46 -0.03 1.63 29.71
C ASP A 46 -1.06 1.62 30.85
N GLN A 47 -0.66 2.07 32.05
CA GLN A 47 -1.56 2.09 33.22
C GLN A 47 -2.67 3.15 33.10
N ASN A 48 -2.40 4.29 32.45
CA ASN A 48 -3.35 5.38 32.24
C ASN A 48 -3.35 5.79 30.76
N PRO A 49 -4.01 5.02 29.88
CA PRO A 49 -4.00 5.30 28.45
C PRO A 49 -4.99 6.44 28.15
N GLY A 50 -4.49 7.66 28.00
CA GLY A 50 -5.30 8.81 27.54
C GLY A 50 -6.04 8.51 26.23
N GLY A 51 -5.52 7.59 25.42
CA GLY A 51 -6.16 7.13 24.18
C GLY A 51 -7.59 6.60 24.35
N PHE A 52 -7.94 5.96 25.47
CA PHE A 52 -9.31 5.45 25.67
C PHE A 52 -10.35 6.57 25.85
N GLU A 53 -9.96 7.81 26.16
CA GLU A 53 -10.92 8.92 26.20
C GLU A 53 -11.46 9.24 24.80
N PHE A 54 -10.60 9.09 23.79
CA PHE A 54 -10.85 9.49 22.41
C PHE A 54 -11.23 8.32 21.50
N PHE A 55 -10.69 7.14 21.78
CA PHE A 55 -10.69 6.02 20.86
C PHE A 55 -11.22 4.73 21.49
N HIS A 56 -11.64 3.81 20.62
CA HIS A 56 -11.90 2.42 20.98
C HIS A 56 -11.37 1.49 19.88
N PHE A 57 -11.12 0.23 20.22
CA PHE A 57 -10.75 -0.78 19.24
C PHE A 57 -11.92 -1.09 18.32
N ASN A 58 -11.64 -1.24 17.04
CA ASN A 58 -12.60 -1.75 16.08
C ASN A 58 -13.01 -3.19 16.50
N PRO A 59 -14.31 -3.45 16.73
CA PRO A 59 -14.76 -4.77 17.19
C PRO A 59 -14.66 -5.84 16.10
N GLN A 60 -14.43 -5.45 14.84
CA GLN A 60 -14.34 -6.39 13.72
C GLN A 60 -12.93 -6.97 13.59
N ILE A 61 -12.85 -8.24 13.19
CA ILE A 61 -11.58 -8.86 12.77
C ILE A 61 -11.29 -8.39 11.35
N LEU A 62 -10.46 -7.36 11.23
CA LEU A 62 -10.21 -6.69 9.95
C LEU A 62 -9.09 -7.36 9.13
N PRO A 63 -9.06 -7.15 7.81
CA PRO A 63 -8.02 -7.67 6.92
C PRO A 63 -6.75 -6.79 6.82
N ASN A 64 -6.69 -5.63 7.49
CA ASN A 64 -5.65 -4.62 7.28
C ASN A 64 -4.76 -4.42 8.53
N TRP A 65 -4.33 -5.53 9.16
CA TRP A 65 -3.63 -5.49 10.45
C TRP A 65 -2.11 -5.65 10.35
N ILE A 66 -1.60 -6.28 9.29
CA ILE A 66 -0.20 -6.74 9.30
C ILE A 66 0.80 -5.58 9.48
N SER A 67 0.57 -4.42 8.88
CA SER A 67 1.43 -3.24 9.05
C SER A 67 1.44 -2.76 10.49
N HIS A 68 0.28 -2.58 11.11
CA HIS A 68 0.16 -2.10 12.50
C HIS A 68 0.77 -3.08 13.49
N VAL A 69 0.59 -4.39 13.29
CA VAL A 69 1.21 -5.42 14.14
C VAL A 69 2.73 -5.37 14.02
N LEU A 70 3.27 -5.32 12.80
CA LEU A 70 4.72 -5.27 12.60
C LEU A 70 5.33 -3.98 13.15
N LEU A 71 4.71 -2.83 12.88
CA LEU A 71 5.13 -1.54 13.44
C LEU A 71 5.07 -1.54 14.95
N GLY A 72 3.99 -2.06 15.55
CA GLY A 72 3.85 -2.16 17.00
C GLY A 72 4.94 -3.02 17.64
N VAL A 73 5.30 -4.14 17.00
CA VAL A 73 6.43 -4.99 17.44
C VAL A 73 7.77 -4.28 17.28
N PHE A 74 7.99 -3.57 16.19
CA PHE A 74 9.24 -2.82 15.99
C PHE A 74 9.38 -1.68 16.98
N ASN A 75 8.30 -0.94 17.26
CA ASN A 75 8.25 0.15 18.23
C ASN A 75 8.60 -0.29 19.67
N LEU A 76 8.60 -1.59 19.99
CA LEU A 76 9.07 -2.09 21.29
C LEU A 76 10.57 -1.87 21.52
N ILE A 77 11.35 -1.76 20.45
CA ILE A 77 12.82 -1.76 20.49
C ILE A 77 13.46 -0.59 19.72
N MET A 78 12.70 0.15 18.93
CA MET A 78 13.18 1.28 18.15
C MET A 78 12.14 2.40 18.08
N ASP A 79 12.60 3.60 17.71
CA ASP A 79 11.71 4.74 17.48
C ASP A 79 10.80 4.54 16.24
N ALA A 80 9.70 5.28 16.22
CA ALA A 80 8.70 5.31 15.17
C ALA A 80 9.30 5.41 13.76
N ALA A 81 10.25 6.31 13.57
CA ALA A 81 10.87 6.56 12.27
C ALA A 81 11.72 5.37 11.79
N LEU A 82 12.46 4.74 12.69
CA LEU A 82 13.25 3.55 12.37
C LEU A 82 12.35 2.33 12.14
N SER A 83 11.26 2.18 12.90
CA SER A 83 10.26 1.11 12.71
C SER A 83 9.63 1.17 11.32
N GLU A 84 9.22 2.35 10.87
CA GLU A 84 8.67 2.54 9.53
C GLU A 84 9.69 2.20 8.45
N ARG A 85 10.93 2.69 8.58
CA ARG A 85 12.01 2.41 7.63
C ARG A 85 12.33 0.91 7.58
N LEU A 86 12.28 0.21 8.70
CA LEU A 86 12.45 -1.24 8.74
C LEU A 86 11.31 -1.96 8.02
N LEU A 87 10.06 -1.56 8.23
CA LEU A 87 8.89 -2.12 7.53
C LEU A 87 9.01 -1.92 6.00
N LEU A 88 9.37 -0.70 5.58
CA LEU A 88 9.62 -0.36 4.19
C LEU A 88 10.79 -1.20 3.64
N ALA A 89 11.88 -1.34 4.38
CA ALA A 89 13.02 -2.15 3.96
C ALA A 89 12.64 -3.62 3.73
N ILE A 90 11.79 -4.18 4.60
CA ILE A 90 11.23 -5.53 4.43
C ILE A 90 10.49 -5.62 3.11
N TYR A 91 9.59 -4.69 2.79
CA TYR A 91 8.86 -4.69 1.52
C TYR A 91 9.79 -4.54 0.30
N PHE A 92 10.71 -3.57 0.32
CA PHE A 92 11.64 -3.30 -0.78
C PHE A 92 12.53 -4.49 -1.12
N VAL A 93 12.77 -5.37 -0.15
CA VAL A 93 13.51 -6.63 -0.33
C VAL A 93 12.58 -7.78 -0.68
N SER A 94 11.51 -8.01 0.09
CA SER A 94 10.63 -9.17 -0.08
C SER A 94 9.90 -9.17 -1.41
N PHE A 95 9.44 -8.00 -1.88
CA PHE A 95 8.66 -7.86 -3.10
C PHE A 95 9.41 -8.31 -4.36
N PRO A 96 10.60 -7.73 -4.70
CA PRO A 96 11.35 -8.18 -5.87
C PRO A 96 11.88 -9.62 -5.73
N LEU A 97 12.19 -10.10 -4.51
CA LEU A 97 12.63 -11.47 -4.29
C LEU A 97 11.51 -12.49 -4.51
N ALA A 98 10.31 -12.23 -3.97
CA ALA A 98 9.14 -13.09 -4.17
C ALA A 98 8.73 -13.13 -5.65
N PHE A 99 8.74 -11.97 -6.32
CA PHE A 99 8.49 -11.90 -7.76
C PHE A 99 9.55 -12.67 -8.57
N ARG A 100 10.84 -12.51 -8.23
CA ARG A 100 11.94 -13.26 -8.86
C ARG A 100 11.77 -14.77 -8.68
N ALA A 101 11.36 -15.22 -7.49
CA ALA A 101 11.10 -16.63 -7.23
C ALA A 101 9.97 -17.18 -8.15
N LEU A 102 8.87 -16.43 -8.30
CA LEU A 102 7.76 -16.79 -9.19
C LEU A 102 8.18 -16.83 -10.68
N ILE A 103 8.94 -15.83 -11.13
CA ILE A 103 9.41 -15.79 -12.53
C ILE A 103 10.30 -17.01 -12.84
N LEU A 104 11.21 -17.36 -11.92
CA LEU A 104 12.12 -18.49 -12.11
C LEU A 104 11.43 -19.85 -11.95
N SER A 105 10.28 -19.93 -11.27
CA SER A 105 9.46 -21.16 -11.27
C SER A 105 8.68 -21.33 -12.58
N VAL A 106 8.27 -20.25 -13.23
CA VAL A 106 7.63 -20.27 -14.56
C VAL A 106 8.63 -20.56 -15.68
N ASN A 107 9.77 -19.88 -15.67
CA ASN A 107 10.84 -20.05 -16.66
C ASN A 107 12.22 -20.01 -15.98
N PRO A 108 12.86 -21.16 -15.72
CA PRO A 108 14.17 -21.23 -15.07
C PRO A 108 15.29 -20.48 -15.81
N ASN A 109 15.17 -20.31 -17.13
CA ASN A 109 16.12 -19.56 -17.96
C ASN A 109 15.71 -18.09 -18.15
N GLY A 110 14.58 -17.67 -17.57
CA GLY A 110 13.99 -16.34 -17.69
C GLY A 110 14.58 -15.29 -16.76
N PHE A 111 15.83 -15.45 -16.31
CA PHE A 111 16.45 -14.57 -15.30
C PHE A 111 16.43 -13.09 -15.69
N ALA A 112 16.59 -12.76 -16.98
CA ALA A 112 16.48 -11.39 -17.47
C ALA A 112 15.11 -10.79 -17.14
N GLY A 113 14.04 -11.57 -17.28
CA GLY A 113 12.67 -11.13 -16.99
C GLY A 113 12.42 -10.73 -15.54
N THR A 114 13.28 -11.17 -14.60
CA THR A 114 13.16 -10.79 -13.18
C THR A 114 13.41 -9.30 -12.96
N TYR A 115 14.14 -8.63 -13.86
CA TYR A 115 14.46 -7.20 -13.77
C TYR A 115 13.30 -6.29 -14.23
N LEU A 116 12.25 -6.85 -14.82
CA LEU A 116 11.05 -6.08 -15.20
C LEU A 116 10.27 -5.58 -13.97
N ILE A 117 10.59 -6.08 -12.76
CA ILE A 117 9.94 -5.67 -11.51
C ILE A 117 10.42 -4.31 -10.97
N PHE A 118 11.63 -3.85 -11.34
CA PHE A 118 12.27 -2.71 -10.68
C PHE A 118 11.46 -1.41 -10.71
N PRO A 119 10.79 -1.02 -11.82
CA PRO A 119 9.91 0.16 -11.84
C PRO A 119 8.77 0.11 -10.82
N TYR A 120 8.35 -1.09 -10.39
CA TYR A 120 7.22 -1.31 -9.50
C TYR A 120 7.61 -1.39 -8.02
N ILE A 121 8.91 -1.38 -7.66
CA ILE A 121 9.33 -1.42 -6.26
C ILE A 121 8.81 -0.17 -5.54
N GLN A 122 9.03 1.01 -6.12
CA GLN A 122 8.49 2.28 -5.64
C GLN A 122 7.19 2.64 -6.37
N ALA A 123 6.27 1.69 -6.51
CA ALA A 123 4.94 1.94 -7.08
C ALA A 123 4.17 3.00 -6.27
N PHE A 124 3.17 3.60 -6.91
CA PHE A 124 2.25 4.54 -6.27
C PHE A 124 1.72 4.02 -4.93
N SER A 125 1.31 2.75 -4.89
CA SER A 125 0.72 2.14 -3.70
C SER A 125 1.62 2.17 -2.48
N ILE A 126 2.94 2.03 -2.62
CA ILE A 126 3.83 2.11 -1.46
C ILE A 126 4.05 3.56 -1.04
N LEU A 127 4.15 4.50 -1.98
CA LEU A 127 4.36 5.92 -1.68
C LEU A 127 3.11 6.60 -1.10
N THR A 128 1.91 6.08 -1.39
CA THR A 128 0.70 6.47 -0.66
C THR A 128 0.59 5.84 0.72
N GLY A 129 1.48 4.91 1.10
CA GLY A 129 1.44 4.27 2.41
C GLY A 129 0.50 3.07 2.53
N LEU A 130 0.15 2.39 1.43
CA LEU A 130 -0.64 1.14 1.47
C LEU A 130 0.22 -0.06 1.91
N PHE A 131 0.85 0.02 3.07
CA PHE A 131 1.87 -0.93 3.56
C PHE A 131 1.35 -2.36 3.62
N SER A 132 0.20 -2.55 4.24
CA SER A 132 -0.50 -3.83 4.37
C SER A 132 -0.81 -4.49 3.01
N PHE A 133 -1.26 -3.70 2.02
CA PHE A 133 -1.43 -4.17 0.63
C PHE A 133 -0.10 -4.62 0.01
N CYS A 134 0.94 -3.79 0.11
CA CYS A 134 2.26 -4.04 -0.48
C CYS A 134 2.97 -5.26 0.14
N LEU A 135 2.88 -5.44 1.46
CA LEU A 135 3.33 -6.65 2.14
C LEU A 135 2.54 -7.88 1.68
N GLY A 136 1.21 -7.73 1.59
CA GLY A 136 0.33 -8.76 1.03
C GLY A 136 0.77 -9.20 -0.37
N LEU A 137 1.15 -8.27 -1.27
CA LEU A 137 1.64 -8.60 -2.61
C LEU A 137 2.92 -9.43 -2.58
N SER A 138 3.84 -9.12 -1.66
CA SER A 138 5.07 -9.92 -1.47
C SER A 138 4.71 -11.36 -1.06
N VAL A 139 3.79 -11.52 -0.12
CA VAL A 139 3.29 -12.82 0.33
C VAL A 139 2.56 -13.54 -0.81
N LEU A 140 1.72 -12.86 -1.59
CA LEU A 140 1.02 -13.42 -2.74
C LEU A 140 1.99 -14.04 -3.75
N PHE A 141 3.02 -13.30 -4.18
CA PHE A 141 3.99 -13.86 -5.14
C PHE A 141 4.75 -15.05 -4.58
N TYR A 142 5.07 -15.03 -3.29
CA TYR A 142 5.69 -16.17 -2.63
C TYR A 142 4.74 -17.38 -2.57
N VAL A 143 3.46 -17.18 -2.28
CA VAL A 143 2.43 -18.25 -2.29
C VAL A 143 2.24 -18.81 -3.70
N LEU A 144 2.18 -17.97 -4.74
CA LEU A 144 2.08 -18.41 -6.13
C LEU A 144 3.32 -19.23 -6.53
N TYR A 145 4.51 -18.82 -6.10
CA TYR A 145 5.75 -19.58 -6.27
C TYR A 145 5.69 -20.95 -5.58
N LEU A 146 5.32 -20.98 -4.30
CA LEU A 146 5.20 -22.21 -3.52
C LEU A 146 4.17 -23.16 -4.14
N TRP A 147 3.03 -22.63 -4.59
CA TRP A 147 1.99 -23.42 -5.25
C TRP A 147 2.50 -24.04 -6.55
N GLN A 148 3.19 -23.29 -7.40
CA GLN A 148 3.78 -23.85 -8.63
C GLN A 148 4.79 -24.97 -8.38
N LYS A 149 5.50 -24.93 -7.24
CA LYS A 149 6.47 -25.95 -6.86
C LYS A 149 5.84 -27.14 -6.11
N SER A 150 4.58 -27.03 -5.70
CA SER A 150 3.92 -28.02 -4.85
C SER A 150 2.92 -28.85 -5.63
N GLU A 151 2.97 -30.17 -5.42
CA GLU A 151 1.87 -31.06 -5.82
C GLU A 151 0.90 -31.29 -4.64
N PRO A 152 -0.42 -31.38 -4.92
CA PRO A 152 -1.43 -31.75 -3.92
C PRO A 152 -1.31 -33.25 -3.57
N ASP A 153 -0.45 -33.56 -2.61
CA ASP A 153 -0.19 -34.93 -2.12
C ASP A 153 -1.00 -35.29 -0.87
N GLY A 154 -1.78 -34.36 -0.30
CA GLY A 154 -2.59 -34.62 0.90
C GLY A 154 -1.82 -34.50 2.23
N THR A 155 -0.56 -34.06 2.23
CA THR A 155 0.25 -33.99 3.45
C THR A 155 -0.29 -32.93 4.42
N PRO A 156 -0.62 -33.26 5.68
CA PRO A 156 -1.16 -32.30 6.66
C PRO A 156 -0.27 -31.06 6.86
N LYS A 157 1.06 -31.25 6.81
CA LYS A 157 2.03 -30.16 6.88
C LYS A 157 1.83 -29.11 5.78
N LYS A 158 1.53 -29.53 4.54
CA LYS A 158 1.26 -28.59 3.44
C LYS A 158 -0.04 -27.82 3.67
N TYR A 159 -1.09 -28.50 4.11
CA TYR A 159 -2.37 -27.85 4.45
C TYR A 159 -2.17 -26.78 5.53
N PHE A 160 -1.48 -27.13 6.62
CA PHE A 160 -1.18 -26.20 7.70
C PHE A 160 -0.46 -24.95 7.21
N TRP A 161 0.66 -25.11 6.48
CA TRP A 161 1.44 -23.94 6.02
C TRP A 161 0.69 -23.11 4.98
N PHE A 162 -0.04 -23.71 4.04
CA PHE A 162 -0.86 -22.94 3.11
C PHE A 162 -2.00 -22.21 3.84
N SER A 163 -2.60 -22.80 4.88
CA SER A 163 -3.58 -22.09 5.72
C SER A 163 -2.95 -20.89 6.43
N VAL A 164 -1.76 -21.04 7.01
CA VAL A 164 -1.02 -19.92 7.61
C VAL A 164 -0.77 -18.82 6.59
N TRP A 165 -0.34 -19.16 5.38
CA TRP A 165 -0.12 -18.17 4.32
C TRP A 165 -1.42 -17.48 3.87
N MET A 166 -2.53 -18.20 3.71
CA MET A 166 -3.81 -17.59 3.32
C MET A 166 -4.37 -16.69 4.43
N ILE A 167 -4.20 -17.07 5.70
CA ILE A 167 -4.54 -16.23 6.86
C ILE A 167 -3.65 -14.97 6.87
N LEU A 168 -2.35 -15.12 6.63
CA LEU A 168 -1.43 -14.00 6.55
C LEU A 168 -1.79 -13.03 5.43
N ILE A 169 -2.17 -13.53 4.24
CA ILE A 169 -2.64 -12.69 3.14
C ILE A 169 -3.94 -11.96 3.53
N TYR A 170 -4.88 -12.65 4.20
CA TYR A 170 -6.11 -12.02 4.68
C TYR A 170 -5.82 -10.85 5.62
N PHE A 171 -4.99 -11.05 6.65
CA PHE A 171 -4.61 -10.00 7.60
C PHE A 171 -3.64 -8.95 7.00
N SER A 172 -3.08 -9.24 5.83
CA SER A 172 -2.37 -8.25 5.04
C SER A 172 -3.35 -7.36 4.31
N HIS A 173 -4.21 -7.91 3.44
CA HIS A 173 -5.19 -7.11 2.75
C HIS A 173 -6.25 -7.97 2.04
N LEU A 174 -7.54 -7.60 2.16
CA LEU A 174 -8.65 -8.37 1.59
C LEU A 174 -8.57 -8.50 0.06
N PHE A 175 -8.29 -7.40 -0.65
CA PHE A 175 -8.08 -7.44 -2.10
C PHE A 175 -7.03 -8.49 -2.51
N VAL A 176 -5.92 -8.57 -1.79
CA VAL A 176 -4.83 -9.51 -2.12
C VAL A 176 -5.26 -10.95 -1.82
N PHE A 177 -6.07 -11.15 -0.79
CA PHE A 177 -6.65 -12.46 -0.49
C PHE A 177 -7.60 -12.95 -1.59
N ILE A 178 -8.51 -12.09 -2.05
CA ILE A 178 -9.41 -12.39 -3.18
C ILE A 178 -8.58 -12.70 -4.43
N LEU A 179 -7.54 -11.90 -4.67
CA LEU A 179 -6.62 -12.09 -5.78
C LEU A 179 -5.86 -13.43 -5.69
N ALA A 180 -5.47 -13.86 -4.49
CA ALA A 180 -4.81 -15.14 -4.27
C ALA A 180 -5.73 -16.31 -4.66
N ILE A 181 -6.99 -16.31 -4.16
CA ILE A 181 -7.97 -17.34 -4.51
C ILE A 181 -8.24 -17.36 -6.02
N LEU A 182 -8.45 -16.17 -6.62
CA LEU A 182 -8.70 -16.06 -8.06
C LEU A 182 -7.52 -16.60 -8.87
N SER A 183 -6.29 -16.19 -8.53
CA SER A 183 -5.08 -16.59 -9.24
C SER A 183 -4.84 -18.09 -9.14
N LEU A 184 -4.94 -18.67 -7.95
CA LEU A 184 -4.80 -20.11 -7.75
C LEU A 184 -5.92 -20.88 -8.45
N GLY A 185 -7.17 -20.41 -8.38
CA GLY A 185 -8.31 -21.03 -9.07
C GLY A 185 -8.15 -21.07 -10.59
N VAL A 186 -7.68 -19.98 -11.20
CA VAL A 186 -7.38 -19.91 -12.64
C VAL A 186 -6.23 -20.86 -12.99
N LEU A 187 -5.15 -20.88 -12.21
CA LEU A 187 -4.01 -21.79 -12.44
C LEU A 187 -4.43 -23.26 -12.37
N ILE A 188 -5.20 -23.66 -11.35
CA ILE A 188 -5.73 -25.02 -11.19
C ILE A 188 -6.59 -25.40 -12.40
N SER A 189 -7.55 -24.53 -12.74
CA SER A 189 -8.55 -24.81 -13.79
C SER A 189 -7.90 -24.90 -15.16
N TRP A 190 -6.97 -24.00 -15.47
CA TRP A 190 -6.23 -24.00 -16.73
C TRP A 190 -5.32 -25.24 -16.87
N ASN A 191 -4.60 -25.59 -15.81
CA ASN A 191 -3.75 -26.78 -15.81
C ASN A 191 -4.54 -28.07 -16.02
N HIS A 192 -5.75 -28.17 -15.46
CA HIS A 192 -6.65 -29.29 -15.72
C HIS A 192 -7.15 -29.32 -17.16
N LEU A 193 -7.58 -28.18 -17.70
CA LEU A 193 -8.03 -28.08 -19.09
C LEU A 193 -6.97 -28.60 -20.08
N LEU A 194 -5.70 -28.20 -19.87
CA LEU A 194 -4.57 -28.66 -20.71
C LEU A 194 -4.28 -30.15 -20.59
N LYS A 195 -4.45 -30.75 -19.40
CA LYS A 195 -4.26 -32.19 -19.18
C LYS A 195 -5.34 -33.01 -19.89
N HIS A 196 -6.59 -32.54 -19.93
CA HIS A 196 -7.72 -33.26 -20.55
C HIS A 196 -7.83 -33.11 -22.06
N GLN A 197 -7.30 -32.04 -22.64
CA GLN A 197 -7.29 -31.85 -24.10
C GLN A 197 -6.54 -32.99 -24.85
N LYS A 198 -5.64 -33.71 -24.16
CA LYS A 198 -4.85 -34.82 -24.74
C LYS A 198 -5.45 -36.21 -24.57
N SER A 199 -6.58 -36.38 -23.85
CA SER A 199 -7.16 -37.71 -23.60
C SER A 199 -8.68 -37.67 -23.36
N ILE A 200 -9.46 -37.65 -24.44
CA ILE A 200 -10.94 -37.63 -24.43
C ILE A 200 -11.55 -38.85 -23.69
N LYS A 201 -10.84 -39.99 -23.60
CA LYS A 201 -11.37 -41.25 -23.02
C LYS A 201 -11.39 -41.35 -21.48
N LYS A 202 -10.98 -40.31 -20.72
CA LYS A 202 -10.94 -40.34 -19.23
C LYS A 202 -11.64 -39.15 -18.52
N SER A 203 -12.67 -38.59 -19.17
CA SER A 203 -13.40 -37.38 -18.75
C SER A 203 -13.86 -37.36 -17.27
N LEU A 204 -14.38 -38.48 -16.73
CA LEU A 204 -14.86 -38.55 -15.34
C LEU A 204 -13.75 -38.46 -14.28
N SER A 205 -12.58 -39.07 -14.54
CA SER A 205 -11.43 -39.00 -13.62
C SER A 205 -10.80 -37.60 -13.54
N GLY A 206 -11.03 -36.80 -14.57
CA GLY A 206 -10.51 -35.44 -14.68
C GLY A 206 -11.17 -34.44 -13.77
N ILE A 207 -12.50 -34.44 -13.78
CA ILE A 207 -13.33 -33.61 -12.91
C ILE A 207 -13.06 -33.93 -11.44
N SER A 208 -12.86 -35.21 -11.10
CA SER A 208 -12.51 -35.63 -9.75
C SER A 208 -11.18 -35.03 -9.27
N LEU A 209 -10.15 -35.01 -10.12
CA LEU A 209 -8.84 -34.42 -9.79
C LEU A 209 -8.91 -32.88 -9.71
N TRP A 210 -9.63 -32.22 -10.61
CA TRP A 210 -9.86 -30.77 -10.54
C TRP A 210 -10.57 -30.40 -9.23
N TRP A 211 -11.63 -31.14 -8.89
CA TRP A 211 -12.36 -30.93 -7.65
C TRP A 211 -11.52 -31.24 -6.40
N LYS A 212 -10.56 -32.17 -6.47
CA LYS A 212 -9.60 -32.41 -5.39
C LYS A 212 -8.73 -31.16 -5.13
N GLU A 213 -8.21 -30.52 -6.17
CA GLU A 213 -7.39 -29.32 -6.06
C GLU A 213 -8.19 -28.09 -5.62
N ILE A 214 -9.40 -27.91 -6.15
CA ILE A 214 -10.31 -26.84 -5.70
C ILE A 214 -10.70 -27.04 -4.23
N ARG A 215 -11.05 -28.27 -3.81
CA ARG A 215 -11.32 -28.54 -2.40
C ARG A 215 -10.10 -28.28 -1.52
N TRP A 216 -8.89 -28.59 -2.00
CA TRP A 216 -7.67 -28.26 -1.27
C TRP A 216 -7.54 -26.74 -1.08
N LEU A 217 -7.69 -25.94 -2.14
CA LEU A 217 -7.66 -24.48 -2.07
C LEU A 217 -8.72 -23.93 -1.10
N LEU A 218 -9.96 -24.42 -1.18
CA LEU A 218 -11.05 -24.02 -0.28
C LEU A 218 -10.77 -24.43 1.16
N SER A 219 -10.22 -25.63 1.40
CA SER A 219 -9.89 -26.10 2.75
C SER A 219 -8.83 -25.23 3.41
N VAL A 220 -7.76 -24.89 2.67
CA VAL A 220 -6.69 -24.05 3.24
C VAL A 220 -7.15 -22.60 3.45
N SER A 221 -8.18 -22.16 2.72
CA SER A 221 -8.71 -20.81 2.77
C SER A 221 -9.98 -20.66 3.62
N VAL A 222 -10.44 -21.70 4.31
CA VAL A 222 -11.76 -21.71 4.97
C VAL A 222 -11.90 -20.58 6.01
N ILE A 223 -10.89 -20.39 6.86
CA ILE A 223 -10.88 -19.34 7.89
C ILE A 223 -10.96 -17.94 7.25
N PRO A 224 -10.04 -17.53 6.35
CA PRO A 224 -10.11 -16.21 5.76
C PRO A 224 -11.33 -16.00 4.84
N ILE A 225 -11.91 -17.05 4.25
CA ILE A 225 -13.21 -16.96 3.55
C ILE A 225 -14.31 -16.58 4.55
N LEU A 226 -14.41 -17.25 5.69
CA LEU A 226 -15.42 -16.94 6.71
C LEU A 226 -15.25 -15.52 7.24
N LEU A 227 -14.01 -15.10 7.52
CA LEU A 227 -13.72 -13.73 7.94
C LEU A 227 -14.06 -12.69 6.86
N THR A 228 -13.85 -13.03 5.59
CA THR A 228 -14.25 -12.18 4.45
C THR A 228 -15.77 -12.03 4.38
N LEU A 229 -16.52 -13.11 4.58
CA LEU A 229 -17.99 -13.07 4.58
C LEU A 229 -18.53 -12.24 5.74
N VAL A 230 -17.95 -12.37 6.94
CA VAL A 230 -18.29 -11.55 8.11
C VAL A 230 -17.99 -10.07 7.84
N PHE A 231 -16.80 -9.77 7.31
CA PHE A 231 -16.43 -8.41 6.94
C PHE A 231 -17.40 -7.83 5.90
N ALA A 232 -17.67 -8.55 4.80
CA ALA A 232 -18.56 -8.10 3.74
C ALA A 232 -20.00 -7.87 4.22
N TYR A 233 -20.48 -8.68 5.17
CA TYR A 233 -21.79 -8.50 5.79
C TYR A 233 -21.86 -7.21 6.61
N ASN A 234 -20.81 -6.91 7.39
CA ASN A 234 -20.78 -5.73 8.25
C ASN A 234 -20.45 -4.43 7.49
N GLN A 235 -19.77 -4.52 6.35
CA GLN A 235 -19.32 -3.38 5.54
C GLN A 235 -20.18 -3.15 4.28
N ALA A 236 -21.41 -3.66 4.25
CA ALA A 236 -22.35 -3.45 3.17
C ALA A 236 -22.86 -1.98 3.11
N SER A 237 -21.96 -1.02 2.90
CA SER A 237 -22.29 0.35 2.53
C SER A 237 -22.46 0.43 1.01
N LYS A 238 -23.58 0.97 0.55
CA LYS A 238 -23.74 1.38 -0.85
C LYS A 238 -22.96 2.67 -1.06
N THR A 239 -21.84 2.59 -1.76
CA THR A 239 -21.20 3.77 -2.35
C THR A 239 -21.71 3.89 -3.78
N ASP A 240 -22.55 4.89 -4.02
CA ASP A 240 -22.94 5.32 -5.36
C ASP A 240 -21.81 6.21 -5.91
N THR A 241 -20.71 5.60 -6.32
CA THR A 241 -19.65 6.28 -7.06
C THR A 241 -19.71 5.86 -8.51
N GLU A 242 -19.85 6.84 -9.40
CA GLU A 242 -19.80 6.60 -10.83
C GLU A 242 -18.44 6.02 -11.23
N ALA A 243 -18.45 5.07 -12.18
CA ALA A 243 -17.22 4.55 -12.75
C ALA A 243 -16.47 5.69 -13.46
N PRO A 244 -15.14 5.77 -13.35
CA PRO A 244 -14.38 6.79 -14.04
C PRO A 244 -14.54 6.71 -15.56
N ASP A 245 -14.42 7.85 -16.25
CA ASP A 245 -14.48 7.90 -17.72
C ASP A 245 -13.46 6.95 -18.37
N PHE A 246 -13.92 6.20 -19.38
CA PHE A 246 -13.12 5.18 -20.06
C PHE A 246 -11.85 5.78 -20.69
N ASN A 247 -11.92 6.97 -21.29
CA ASN A 247 -10.76 7.59 -21.92
C ASN A 247 -9.70 7.96 -20.89
N THR A 248 -10.14 8.46 -19.74
CA THR A 248 -9.28 8.74 -18.60
C THR A 248 -8.58 7.46 -18.11
N LEU A 249 -9.34 6.37 -17.91
CA LEU A 249 -8.76 5.08 -17.51
C LEU A 249 -7.80 4.53 -18.55
N LEU A 250 -8.12 4.64 -19.84
CA LEU A 250 -7.26 4.21 -20.93
C LEU A 250 -5.94 4.99 -20.93
N GLN A 251 -6.00 6.30 -20.75
CA GLN A 251 -4.81 7.14 -20.67
C GLN A 251 -3.94 6.76 -19.47
N LEU A 252 -4.53 6.61 -18.28
CA LEU A 252 -3.82 6.18 -17.08
C LEU A 252 -3.21 4.78 -17.23
N PHE A 253 -3.88 3.89 -17.97
CA PHE A 253 -3.33 2.58 -18.31
C PHE A 253 -2.10 2.72 -19.20
N ILE A 254 -2.19 3.47 -20.30
CA ILE A 254 -1.08 3.73 -21.25
C ILE A 254 0.11 4.41 -20.56
N ASP A 255 -0.16 5.35 -19.65
CA ASP A 255 0.87 6.06 -18.91
C ASP A 255 1.51 5.16 -17.82
N VAL A 256 1.05 3.91 -17.66
CA VAL A 256 1.49 2.97 -16.62
C VAL A 256 1.38 3.63 -15.24
N ARG A 257 0.19 4.19 -14.95
CA ARG A 257 -0.10 4.94 -13.73
C ARG A 257 0.40 4.31 -12.41
N PRO A 258 0.42 2.97 -12.22
CA PRO A 258 0.93 2.37 -10.99
C PRO A 258 2.38 2.71 -10.64
N ILE A 259 3.22 3.11 -11.61
CA ILE A 259 4.62 3.49 -11.35
C ILE A 259 4.85 5.00 -11.39
N ILE A 260 3.79 5.81 -11.50
CA ILE A 260 3.83 7.27 -11.36
C ILE A 260 3.41 7.62 -9.93
N SER A 261 4.07 8.55 -9.24
CA SER A 261 3.79 8.80 -7.82
C SER A 261 3.78 10.26 -7.38
N LEU A 262 4.94 10.90 -7.30
CA LEU A 262 5.05 12.22 -6.67
C LEU A 262 4.71 13.33 -7.66
N ASN A 263 5.11 13.18 -8.92
CA ASN A 263 4.82 14.15 -9.96
C ASN A 263 4.38 13.47 -11.26
N TYR A 264 3.09 13.62 -11.60
CA TYR A 264 2.52 12.97 -12.79
C TYR A 264 3.23 13.36 -14.08
N GLU A 265 3.42 14.67 -14.30
CA GLU A 265 3.95 15.20 -15.55
C GLU A 265 5.43 14.86 -15.76
N LEU A 266 6.23 14.87 -14.69
CA LEU A 266 7.65 14.56 -14.78
C LEU A 266 7.92 13.05 -14.85
N GLU A 267 7.15 12.24 -14.13
CA GLU A 267 7.38 10.79 -14.07
C GLU A 267 6.82 10.05 -15.28
N LYS A 268 5.74 10.56 -15.91
CA LYS A 268 5.12 9.90 -17.08
C LYS A 268 6.08 9.72 -18.26
N VAL A 269 7.09 10.59 -18.36
CA VAL A 269 8.13 10.53 -19.40
C VAL A 269 8.93 9.23 -19.32
N TYR A 270 9.09 8.65 -18.13
CA TYR A 270 9.80 7.39 -17.91
C TYR A 270 8.88 6.18 -17.90
N SER A 271 7.63 6.33 -17.46
CA SER A 271 6.68 5.22 -17.34
C SER A 271 6.01 4.86 -18.67
N LYS A 272 5.55 5.85 -19.45
CA LYS A 272 4.83 5.64 -20.71
C LYS A 272 5.64 4.87 -21.76
N PRO A 273 6.95 5.10 -21.95
CA PRO A 273 7.74 4.26 -22.85
C PRO A 273 7.71 2.76 -22.49
N LEU A 274 7.58 2.41 -21.21
CA LEU A 274 7.49 1.01 -20.78
C LEU A 274 6.22 0.33 -21.29
N PHE A 275 5.11 1.05 -21.44
CA PHE A 275 3.90 0.51 -22.08
C PHE A 275 4.19 -0.01 -23.49
N PHE A 276 4.87 0.79 -24.31
CA PHE A 276 5.23 0.39 -25.67
C PHE A 276 6.26 -0.74 -25.69
N VAL A 277 7.20 -0.77 -24.74
CA VAL A 277 8.13 -1.90 -24.54
C VAL A 277 7.35 -3.18 -24.23
N TYR A 278 6.38 -3.13 -23.32
CA TYR A 278 5.50 -4.28 -23.02
C TYR A 278 4.67 -4.69 -24.23
N LEU A 279 4.14 -3.74 -25.01
CA LEU A 279 3.38 -4.01 -26.23
C LEU A 279 4.23 -4.76 -27.27
N ILE A 280 5.47 -4.32 -27.50
CA ILE A 280 6.41 -5.02 -28.41
C ILE A 280 6.69 -6.44 -27.90
N MET A 281 6.90 -6.60 -26.59
CA MET A 281 7.12 -7.92 -25.99
C MET A 281 5.89 -8.83 -26.06
N ILE A 282 4.68 -8.28 -25.92
CA ILE A 282 3.42 -9.00 -26.14
C ILE A 282 3.36 -9.53 -27.56
N VAL A 283 3.54 -8.66 -28.56
CA VAL A 283 3.50 -9.07 -29.97
C VAL A 283 4.55 -10.15 -30.24
N ALA A 284 5.78 -9.98 -29.74
CA ALA A 284 6.84 -10.98 -29.88
C ALA A 284 6.51 -12.31 -29.17
N ALA A 285 5.87 -12.26 -28.00
CA ALA A 285 5.40 -13.43 -27.26
C ALA A 285 4.28 -14.17 -28.01
N ILE A 286 3.29 -13.45 -28.56
CA ILE A 286 2.20 -14.03 -29.37
C ILE A 286 2.79 -14.70 -30.62
N ILE A 287 3.64 -14.00 -31.37
CA ILE A 287 4.27 -14.54 -32.58
C ILE A 287 5.04 -15.82 -32.24
N ARG A 288 5.86 -15.80 -31.19
CA ARG A 288 6.62 -16.98 -30.77
C ARG A 288 5.72 -18.12 -30.30
N ARG A 289 4.67 -17.82 -29.52
CA ARG A 289 3.67 -18.79 -29.06
C ARG A 289 2.98 -19.46 -30.24
N VAL A 290 2.50 -18.70 -31.23
CA VAL A 290 1.78 -19.25 -32.39
C VAL A 290 2.71 -20.03 -33.32
N LEU A 291 3.86 -19.47 -33.68
CA LEU A 291 4.76 -20.06 -34.69
C LEU A 291 5.59 -21.22 -34.16
N ARG A 292 5.97 -21.23 -32.88
CA ARG A 292 6.87 -22.25 -32.29
C ARG A 292 6.20 -23.26 -31.37
N SER A 293 4.92 -23.10 -31.03
CA SER A 293 4.15 -24.08 -30.22
C SER A 293 4.18 -25.49 -30.79
N ARG A 294 4.31 -25.65 -32.13
CA ARG A 294 4.40 -26.97 -32.77
C ARG A 294 5.79 -27.62 -32.72
N LYS A 295 6.85 -26.86 -32.41
CA LYS A 295 8.26 -27.35 -32.43
C LYS A 295 8.95 -27.35 -31.06
N GLU A 296 8.64 -26.38 -30.19
CA GLU A 296 9.20 -26.28 -28.83
C GLU A 296 8.15 -26.76 -27.81
N LYS A 297 8.55 -27.60 -26.83
CA LYS A 297 7.72 -27.94 -25.66
C LYS A 297 7.60 -26.71 -24.73
N MET A 298 6.85 -25.70 -25.16
CA MET A 298 6.60 -24.50 -24.36
C MET A 298 5.58 -24.82 -23.25
N PRO A 299 5.69 -24.20 -22.07
CA PRO A 299 4.79 -24.46 -20.95
C PRO A 299 3.44 -23.81 -21.21
N ALA A 300 2.52 -24.53 -21.88
CA ALA A 300 1.16 -24.05 -22.14
C ALA A 300 0.40 -23.62 -20.86
N SER A 301 0.82 -24.14 -19.69
CA SER A 301 0.32 -23.72 -18.38
C SER A 301 0.52 -22.23 -18.10
N ALA A 302 1.49 -21.58 -18.75
CA ALA A 302 1.73 -20.15 -18.57
C ALA A 302 0.63 -19.27 -19.17
N ASP A 303 -0.23 -19.78 -20.07
CA ASP A 303 -1.36 -19.01 -20.64
C ASP A 303 -2.38 -18.58 -19.55
N ALA A 304 -2.42 -19.27 -18.41
CA ALA A 304 -3.18 -18.84 -17.23
C ALA A 304 -2.81 -17.42 -16.76
N TRP A 305 -1.54 -17.02 -16.88
CA TRP A 305 -1.08 -15.68 -16.51
C TRP A 305 -1.63 -14.61 -17.45
N PHE A 306 -1.85 -14.93 -18.73
CA PHE A 306 -2.50 -14.02 -19.66
C PHE A 306 -4.00 -13.87 -19.35
N ILE A 307 -4.66 -14.97 -18.96
CA ILE A 307 -6.06 -14.91 -18.48
C ILE A 307 -6.16 -13.99 -17.27
N LEU A 308 -5.24 -14.12 -16.30
CA LEU A 308 -5.20 -13.23 -15.14
C LEU A 308 -4.94 -11.76 -15.53
N PHE A 309 -4.03 -11.49 -16.48
CA PHE A 309 -3.85 -10.16 -17.06
C PHE A 309 -5.16 -9.61 -17.65
N CYS A 310 -5.87 -10.40 -18.47
CA CYS A 310 -7.14 -10.00 -19.06
C CYS A 310 -8.22 -9.72 -18.00
N LEU A 311 -8.32 -10.56 -16.97
CA LEU A 311 -9.28 -10.37 -15.88
C LEU A 311 -8.98 -9.10 -15.06
N MET A 312 -7.71 -8.86 -14.71
CA MET A 312 -7.34 -7.64 -13.97
C MET A 312 -7.58 -6.38 -14.81
N THR A 313 -7.29 -6.44 -16.11
CA THR A 313 -7.57 -5.34 -17.04
C THR A 313 -9.07 -5.10 -17.20
N PHE A 314 -9.87 -6.16 -17.29
CA PHE A 314 -11.33 -6.07 -17.33
C PHE A 314 -11.89 -5.38 -16.08
N PHE A 315 -11.45 -5.80 -14.89
CA PHE A 315 -11.89 -5.18 -13.64
C PHE A 315 -11.43 -3.73 -13.50
N TYR A 316 -10.24 -3.38 -14.00
CA TYR A 316 -9.76 -2.00 -14.03
C TYR A 316 -10.71 -1.03 -14.77
N PHE A 317 -11.35 -1.48 -15.86
CA PHE A 317 -12.23 -0.63 -16.67
C PHE A 317 -13.70 -0.63 -16.23
N ILE A 318 -14.09 -1.50 -15.28
CA ILE A 318 -15.51 -1.75 -14.97
C ILE A 318 -15.84 -1.47 -13.51
N LEU A 319 -14.93 -1.77 -12.60
CA LEU A 319 -15.19 -1.61 -11.18
C LEU A 319 -14.96 -0.15 -10.75
N PRO A 320 -15.87 0.46 -9.98
CA PRO A 320 -15.65 1.79 -9.42
C PRO A 320 -14.46 1.82 -8.46
N ASP A 321 -13.92 3.01 -8.21
CA ASP A 321 -12.72 3.20 -7.40
C ASP A 321 -12.94 3.00 -5.88
N ASP A 322 -14.19 3.14 -5.41
CA ASP A 322 -14.55 3.11 -3.99
C ASP A 322 -15.37 1.86 -3.59
N ILE A 323 -14.80 0.68 -3.84
CA ILE A 323 -15.37 -0.60 -3.39
C ILE A 323 -14.72 -1.03 -2.06
N PHE A 324 -15.53 -1.51 -1.12
CA PHE A 324 -15.10 -2.04 0.19
C PHE A 324 -14.34 -1.03 1.07
N SER A 325 -14.72 0.25 1.05
CA SER A 325 -14.13 1.37 1.83
C SER A 325 -12.65 1.66 1.64
N GLY A 326 -11.98 0.97 0.72
CA GLY A 326 -10.52 0.92 0.67
C GLY A 326 -9.85 1.95 -0.25
N GLY A 327 -10.63 2.74 -1.01
CA GLY A 327 -10.19 3.76 -1.97
C GLY A 327 -9.19 3.30 -3.05
N ILE A 328 -9.16 3.97 -4.20
CA ILE A 328 -8.12 3.80 -5.22
C ILE A 328 -8.02 2.33 -5.74
N VAL A 329 -9.15 1.69 -5.99
CA VAL A 329 -9.18 0.27 -6.39
C VAL A 329 -8.64 0.05 -7.81
N ALA A 330 -8.89 0.96 -8.75
CA ALA A 330 -8.44 0.81 -10.14
C ALA A 330 -6.91 0.72 -10.24
N ILE A 331 -6.15 1.51 -9.48
CA ILE A 331 -4.68 1.45 -9.55
C ILE A 331 -4.14 0.08 -9.14
N ARG A 332 -4.82 -0.61 -8.22
CA ARG A 332 -4.45 -1.96 -7.76
C ARG A 332 -4.70 -2.98 -8.86
N PHE A 333 -5.83 -2.90 -9.56
CA PHE A 333 -6.10 -3.74 -10.73
C PHE A 333 -5.12 -3.47 -11.89
N SER A 334 -4.81 -2.20 -12.16
CA SER A 334 -3.81 -1.80 -13.16
C SER A 334 -2.43 -2.37 -12.82
N LEU A 335 -2.00 -2.24 -11.55
CA LEU A 335 -0.73 -2.82 -11.08
C LEU A 335 -0.70 -4.34 -11.30
N MET A 336 -1.75 -5.05 -10.90
CA MET A 336 -1.81 -6.51 -11.04
C MET A 336 -1.89 -6.96 -12.50
N SER A 337 -2.57 -6.21 -13.35
CA SER A 337 -2.57 -6.43 -14.80
C SER A 337 -1.13 -6.45 -15.33
N TYR A 338 -0.34 -5.41 -15.07
CA TYR A 338 1.06 -5.36 -15.51
C TYR A 338 1.92 -6.47 -14.93
N LEU A 339 1.78 -6.79 -13.64
CA LEU A 339 2.61 -7.82 -13.02
C LEU A 339 2.32 -9.22 -13.56
N PHE A 340 1.05 -9.59 -13.78
CA PHE A 340 0.72 -10.87 -14.43
C PHE A 340 1.09 -10.90 -15.91
N LEU A 341 0.98 -9.77 -16.60
CA LEU A 341 1.44 -9.63 -17.97
C LEU A 341 2.94 -9.93 -18.09
N ILE A 342 3.75 -9.40 -17.17
CA ILE A 342 5.19 -9.67 -17.12
C ILE A 342 5.46 -11.16 -16.94
N VAL A 343 4.76 -11.84 -16.04
CA VAL A 343 4.93 -13.30 -15.84
C VAL A 343 4.65 -14.06 -17.15
N TRP A 344 3.60 -13.68 -17.88
CA TRP A 344 3.28 -14.28 -19.18
C TRP A 344 4.32 -13.95 -20.26
N ILE A 345 4.77 -12.69 -20.36
CA ILE A 345 5.82 -12.26 -21.29
C ILE A 345 7.08 -13.08 -21.08
N VAL A 346 7.51 -13.30 -19.84
CA VAL A 346 8.75 -14.03 -19.54
C VAL A 346 8.65 -15.52 -19.92
N ALA A 347 7.45 -16.09 -19.95
CA ALA A 347 7.23 -17.46 -20.40
C ALA A 347 7.39 -17.61 -21.92
N TYR A 348 7.05 -16.59 -22.72
CA TYR A 348 6.87 -16.74 -24.17
C TYR A 348 7.69 -15.81 -25.05
N ALA A 349 8.02 -14.60 -24.61
CA ALA A 349 8.79 -13.65 -25.44
C ALA A 349 10.19 -14.20 -25.77
N PRO A 350 10.77 -13.86 -26.93
CA PRO A 350 12.13 -14.24 -27.24
C PRO A 350 13.12 -13.60 -26.26
N PRO A 351 14.20 -14.30 -25.82
CA PRO A 351 15.11 -13.81 -24.79
C PRO A 351 15.73 -12.43 -25.08
N ARG A 352 15.98 -12.11 -26.35
CA ARG A 352 16.49 -10.79 -26.76
C ARG A 352 15.55 -9.64 -26.42
N PHE A 353 14.23 -9.83 -26.59
CA PHE A 353 13.24 -8.80 -26.27
C PHE A 353 13.09 -8.65 -24.77
N ILE A 354 13.11 -9.78 -24.03
CA ILE A 354 13.12 -9.75 -22.56
C ILE A 354 14.36 -9.00 -22.06
N ALA A 355 15.55 -9.29 -22.59
CA ALA A 355 16.79 -8.64 -22.18
C ALA A 355 16.77 -7.13 -22.44
N VAL A 356 16.33 -6.68 -23.62
CA VAL A 356 16.18 -5.26 -23.95
C VAL A 356 15.13 -4.60 -23.06
N GLY A 357 13.95 -5.22 -22.91
CA GLY A 357 12.90 -4.70 -22.04
C GLY A 357 13.35 -4.58 -20.59
N SER A 358 14.12 -5.56 -20.10
CA SER A 358 14.71 -5.57 -18.76
C SER A 358 15.71 -4.44 -18.55
N LEU A 359 16.58 -4.19 -19.54
CA LEU A 359 17.52 -3.07 -19.51
C LEU A 359 16.76 -1.73 -19.45
N LEU A 360 15.72 -1.56 -20.27
CA LEU A 360 14.90 -0.35 -20.30
C LEU A 360 14.10 -0.16 -19.01
N SER A 361 13.55 -1.24 -18.42
CA SER A 361 12.88 -1.20 -17.12
C SER A 361 13.85 -0.81 -16.00
N VAL A 362 15.06 -1.35 -15.97
CA VAL A 362 16.08 -0.95 -14.99
C VAL A 362 16.45 0.53 -15.17
N LEU A 363 16.71 0.97 -16.40
CA LEU A 363 17.01 2.37 -16.68
C LEU A 363 15.87 3.29 -16.22
N ALA A 364 14.62 2.98 -16.58
CA ALA A 364 13.45 3.74 -16.14
C ALA A 364 13.33 3.77 -14.60
N SER A 365 13.57 2.64 -13.92
CA SER A 365 13.52 2.57 -12.46
C SER A 365 14.57 3.47 -11.78
N ILE A 366 15.80 3.51 -12.32
CA ILE A 366 16.87 4.38 -11.81
C ILE A 366 16.57 5.85 -12.09
N LEU A 367 16.03 6.18 -13.27
CA LEU A 367 15.63 7.55 -13.60
C LEU A 367 14.48 8.03 -12.71
N LEU A 368 13.48 7.18 -12.45
CA LEU A 368 12.40 7.48 -11.49
C LEU A 368 12.96 7.67 -10.07
N LEU A 369 13.90 6.82 -9.64
CA LEU A 369 14.56 6.94 -8.34
C LEU A 369 15.27 8.30 -8.20
N VAL A 370 16.06 8.68 -9.19
CA VAL A 370 16.78 9.96 -9.23
C VAL A 370 15.79 11.14 -9.27
N GLN A 371 14.73 11.04 -10.06
CA GLN A 371 13.68 12.06 -10.17
C GLN A 371 12.95 12.28 -8.83
N ARG A 372 12.69 11.23 -8.06
CA ARG A 372 11.94 11.28 -6.80
C ARG A 372 12.79 11.68 -5.61
N PHE A 373 14.09 11.38 -5.63
CA PHE A 373 14.96 11.56 -4.47
C PHE A 373 14.96 12.99 -3.90
N PRO A 374 15.00 14.09 -4.70
CA PRO A 374 14.92 15.45 -4.16
C PRO A 374 13.61 15.72 -3.43
N ALA A 375 12.48 15.23 -3.96
CA ALA A 375 11.18 15.39 -3.32
C ALA A 375 11.10 14.57 -2.02
N LEU A 376 11.57 13.32 -2.02
CA LEU A 376 11.64 12.48 -0.82
C LEU A 376 12.56 13.10 0.25
N LYS A 377 13.70 13.66 -0.16
CA LYS A 377 14.61 14.35 0.76
C LYS A 377 13.96 15.59 1.37
N SER A 378 13.27 16.39 0.56
CA SER A 378 12.51 17.57 1.02
C SER A 378 11.41 17.18 2.02
N LEU A 379 10.68 16.10 1.75
CA LEU A 379 9.65 15.57 2.66
C LEU A 379 10.28 15.06 3.96
N SER A 380 11.38 14.31 3.88
CA SER A 380 12.11 13.85 5.06
C SER A 380 12.60 15.01 5.93
N ASP A 381 13.03 16.09 5.28
CA ASP A 381 13.51 17.31 5.90
C ASP A 381 12.39 18.10 6.59
N ASP A 382 11.18 18.07 6.03
CA ASP A 382 9.98 18.65 6.65
C ASP A 382 9.53 17.79 7.85
N ALA A 383 9.49 16.47 7.70
CA ALA A 383 9.15 15.54 8.79
C ALA A 383 10.10 15.70 9.99
N ALA A 384 11.41 15.76 9.74
CA ALA A 384 12.40 15.98 10.80
C ALA A 384 12.24 17.35 11.48
N ASP A 385 11.88 18.39 10.73
CA ASP A 385 11.63 19.73 11.28
C ASP A 385 10.40 19.74 12.21
N TYR A 386 9.29 19.15 11.79
CA TYR A 386 8.08 19.05 12.61
C TYR A 386 8.26 18.13 13.82
N ALA A 387 9.02 17.04 13.69
CA ALA A 387 9.31 16.14 14.81
C ALA A 387 9.97 16.85 16.01
N THR A 388 10.66 17.98 15.79
CA THR A 388 11.24 18.79 16.89
C THR A 388 10.18 19.36 17.84
N CYS A 389 8.92 19.47 17.42
CA CYS A 389 7.81 19.88 18.28
C CYS A 389 7.52 18.85 19.40
N ALA A 390 7.90 17.58 19.22
CA ALA A 390 7.59 16.50 20.16
C ALA A 390 8.22 16.68 21.55
N GLU A 391 9.29 17.47 21.68
CA GLU A 391 9.92 17.82 22.96
C GLU A 391 9.30 19.03 23.64
N LYS A 392 8.38 19.73 22.96
CA LYS A 392 7.75 20.98 23.43
C LYS A 392 6.29 20.79 23.80
N ILE A 393 5.77 19.57 23.64
CA ILE A 393 4.40 19.18 23.95
C ILE A 393 4.44 18.28 25.19
N ASP A 394 3.56 18.57 26.14
CA ASP A 394 3.49 17.80 27.39
C ASP A 394 2.86 16.42 27.14
N GLU A 395 3.29 15.41 27.89
CA GLU A 395 2.71 14.06 27.84
C GLU A 395 1.26 14.09 28.34
N GLY A 396 0.37 13.40 27.62
CA GLY A 396 -1.07 13.35 27.87
C GLY A 396 -1.86 14.49 27.23
N SER A 397 -1.22 15.39 26.50
CA SER A 397 -1.89 16.53 25.86
C SER A 397 -2.53 16.20 24.50
N ASN A 398 -3.50 17.03 24.13
CA ASN A 398 -4.18 16.99 22.83
C ASN A 398 -3.53 17.96 21.84
N LEU A 399 -3.08 17.44 20.70
CA LEU A 399 -2.50 18.22 19.61
C LEU A 399 -3.46 18.28 18.42
N LEU A 400 -3.77 19.49 17.97
CA LEU A 400 -4.40 19.74 16.68
C LEU A 400 -3.36 20.27 15.70
N THR A 401 -3.30 19.70 14.50
CA THR A 401 -2.49 20.23 13.41
C THR A 401 -3.37 21.04 12.47
N LEU A 402 -2.87 22.17 11.99
CA LEU A 402 -3.45 22.98 10.91
C LEU A 402 -2.45 23.02 9.75
N ASN A 403 -2.71 22.21 8.73
CA ASN A 403 -1.83 22.11 7.57
C ASN A 403 -2.27 23.06 6.44
N TYR A 404 -1.44 24.06 6.12
CA TYR A 404 -1.65 25.00 5.00
C TYR A 404 -0.87 24.62 3.73
N SER A 405 -0.19 23.47 3.71
CA SER A 405 0.55 23.03 2.54
C SER A 405 -0.38 22.46 1.46
N ASP A 406 -0.17 22.87 0.21
CA ASP A 406 -0.81 22.23 -0.96
C ASP A 406 -0.19 20.86 -1.33
N ASN A 407 0.72 20.34 -0.50
CA ASN A 407 1.42 19.09 -0.77
C ASN A 407 0.73 17.97 0.01
N TRP A 408 -0.06 17.17 -0.71
CA TRP A 408 -0.80 16.03 -0.17
C TRP A 408 0.06 15.07 0.66
N MET A 409 1.35 14.92 0.35
CA MET A 409 2.28 14.06 1.12
C MET A 409 2.51 14.55 2.56
N LEU A 410 2.08 15.76 2.92
CA LEU A 410 2.22 16.32 4.26
C LEU A 410 0.96 16.20 5.10
N ASP A 411 -0.13 15.63 4.58
CA ASP A 411 -1.42 15.53 5.28
C ASP A 411 -1.28 14.86 6.66
N ASN A 412 -0.48 13.80 6.74
CA ASN A 412 -0.33 13.01 7.97
C ASN A 412 1.03 13.19 8.65
N VAL A 413 1.93 14.03 8.14
CA VAL A 413 3.33 14.10 8.58
C VAL A 413 3.48 14.48 10.07
N SER A 414 2.52 15.23 10.61
CA SER A 414 2.42 15.57 12.03
C SER A 414 2.33 14.33 12.92
N SER A 415 1.91 13.19 12.38
CA SER A 415 1.82 11.92 13.12
C SER A 415 3.16 11.46 13.69
N TYR A 416 4.28 11.84 13.08
CA TYR A 416 5.60 11.56 13.64
C TYR A 416 5.86 12.25 14.98
N ILE A 417 5.18 13.36 15.29
CA ILE A 417 5.31 14.07 16.57
C ILE A 417 4.83 13.18 17.73
N ALA A 418 3.76 12.42 17.50
CA ALA A 418 3.17 11.52 18.49
C ALA A 418 3.58 10.05 18.29
N GLY A 419 4.45 9.76 17.32
CA GLY A 419 4.88 8.40 16.99
C GLY A 419 5.52 7.67 18.17
N ASP A 420 6.20 8.40 19.06
CA ASP A 420 6.92 7.87 20.24
C ASP A 420 6.45 8.49 21.57
N ARG A 421 5.39 9.31 21.55
CA ARG A 421 4.95 10.14 22.69
C ARG A 421 3.51 9.87 23.08
N ASN A 422 3.14 10.20 24.30
CA ASN A 422 1.75 10.27 24.76
C ASN A 422 1.06 11.54 24.32
N ILE A 423 0.90 11.71 23.02
CA ILE A 423 0.19 12.87 22.47
C ILE A 423 -1.03 12.36 21.72
N ILE A 424 -2.19 12.92 22.02
CA ILE A 424 -3.42 12.61 21.29
C ILE A 424 -3.51 13.52 20.06
N LEU A 425 -3.37 12.93 18.89
CA LEU A 425 -3.57 13.63 17.62
C LEU A 425 -5.05 13.70 17.26
N LEU A 426 -5.55 14.93 17.21
CA LEU A 426 -6.96 15.21 16.91
C LEU A 426 -7.29 15.07 15.42
N ASP A 427 -6.28 15.11 14.54
CA ASP A 427 -6.38 14.94 13.10
C ASP A 427 -6.18 13.50 12.60
N ASN A 428 -6.10 12.50 13.51
CA ASN A 428 -5.92 11.08 13.15
C ASN A 428 -7.00 10.58 12.17
N TYR A 429 -6.64 10.45 10.90
CA TYR A 429 -7.57 10.09 9.83
C TYR A 429 -7.93 8.59 9.85
N GLU A 430 -7.02 7.72 10.28
CA GLU A 430 -7.28 6.26 10.29
C GLU A 430 -8.45 5.92 11.19
N ALA A 431 -8.54 6.59 12.35
CA ALA A 431 -9.63 6.40 13.30
C ALA A 431 -11.02 6.77 12.75
N LYS A 432 -11.10 7.39 11.57
CA LYS A 432 -12.35 7.70 10.87
C LYS A 432 -12.80 6.57 9.94
N GLN A 433 -11.89 5.71 9.50
CA GLN A 433 -12.20 4.67 8.53
C GLN A 433 -12.54 3.35 9.23
N ALA A 434 -13.65 2.73 8.84
CA ALA A 434 -14.13 1.49 9.43
C ALA A 434 -13.21 0.28 9.19
N HIS A 435 -12.19 0.40 8.32
CA HIS A 435 -11.26 -0.68 7.99
C HIS A 435 -9.92 -0.61 8.74
N PHE A 436 -9.74 0.33 9.68
CA PHE A 436 -8.57 0.40 10.56
C PHE A 436 -8.84 -0.14 11.98
N PRO A 437 -7.79 -0.57 12.70
CA PRO A 437 -7.88 -1.14 14.05
C PRO A 437 -8.49 -0.26 15.14
N ILE A 438 -8.34 1.06 15.02
CA ILE A 438 -8.79 2.04 16.01
C ILE A 438 -9.90 2.87 15.38
N MET A 439 -10.91 3.25 16.18
CA MET A 439 -11.97 4.15 15.77
C MET A 439 -12.19 5.27 16.78
N TRP A 440 -12.59 6.44 16.28
CA TRP A 440 -13.06 7.55 17.12
C TRP A 440 -14.28 7.11 17.93
N LYS A 441 -14.31 7.47 19.22
CA LYS A 441 -15.56 7.46 20.00
C LYS A 441 -16.51 8.54 19.48
N GLU A 442 -17.80 8.33 19.69
CA GLU A 442 -18.83 9.26 19.28
C GLU A 442 -18.56 10.67 19.83
N ASN A 443 -18.70 11.69 18.98
CA ASN A 443 -18.45 13.10 19.31
C ASN A 443 -17.04 13.42 19.83
N ARG A 444 -16.03 12.56 19.62
CA ARG A 444 -14.63 12.84 19.98
C ARG A 444 -13.77 13.34 18.82
N SER A 445 -14.16 13.11 17.57
CA SER A 445 -13.41 13.60 16.41
C SER A 445 -13.67 15.09 16.15
N PRO A 446 -12.65 15.91 15.86
CA PRO A 446 -12.82 17.32 15.48
C PRO A 446 -13.78 17.54 14.32
N GLU A 447 -13.73 16.70 13.29
CA GLU A 447 -14.61 16.83 12.12
C GLU A 447 -16.09 16.65 12.45
N SER A 448 -16.44 15.77 13.39
CA SER A 448 -17.83 15.64 13.88
C SER A 448 -18.36 16.93 14.53
N THR A 449 -17.45 17.81 14.95
CA THR A 449 -17.78 19.12 15.49
C THR A 449 -17.84 20.23 14.42
N GLY A 450 -17.43 19.93 13.19
CA GLY A 450 -17.36 20.85 12.06
C GLY A 450 -15.99 21.52 11.89
N LEU A 451 -14.93 20.97 12.54
CA LEU A 451 -13.55 21.42 12.36
C LEU A 451 -12.94 20.78 11.12
N ILE A 452 -12.38 21.60 10.23
CA ILE A 452 -11.55 21.13 9.12
C ILE A 452 -10.11 21.40 9.53
N ALA A 453 -9.41 20.35 9.97
CA ALA A 453 -8.04 20.44 10.49
C ALA A 453 -6.96 20.35 9.39
N GLY A 454 -7.30 19.87 8.20
CA GLY A 454 -6.35 19.72 7.10
C GLY A 454 -6.94 19.02 5.87
N GLY A 455 -6.08 18.83 4.86
CA GLY A 455 -6.40 18.28 3.53
C GLY A 455 -6.32 19.34 2.43
N ARG A 456 -6.87 19.05 1.24
CA ARG A 456 -6.96 20.02 0.11
C ARG A 456 -7.82 21.26 0.41
N SER A 457 -8.57 21.22 1.51
CA SER A 457 -9.40 22.33 1.98
C SER A 457 -8.66 23.08 3.07
N ARG A 458 -8.61 24.42 2.95
CA ARG A 458 -7.92 25.28 3.94
C ARG A 458 -8.50 25.05 5.34
N PRO A 459 -7.66 24.94 6.37
CA PRO A 459 -8.15 24.69 7.73
C PRO A 459 -9.14 25.78 8.16
N CYS A 460 -10.26 25.37 8.75
CA CYS A 460 -11.28 26.27 9.28
C CYS A 460 -11.72 25.76 10.65
N LEU A 461 -11.50 26.58 11.67
CA LEU A 461 -11.52 26.17 13.07
C LEU A 461 -12.43 27.07 13.89
N ASP A 462 -13.30 26.44 14.69
CA ASP A 462 -14.08 27.07 15.75
C ASP A 462 -13.87 26.28 17.05
N LEU A 463 -12.89 26.73 17.84
CA LEU A 463 -12.49 26.09 19.10
C LEU A 463 -13.60 26.12 20.15
N ASN A 464 -14.42 27.18 20.16
CA ASN A 464 -15.54 27.29 21.09
C ASN A 464 -16.58 26.22 20.80
N LYS A 465 -16.87 25.98 19.51
CA LYS A 465 -17.77 24.91 19.07
C LYS A 465 -17.23 23.52 19.42
N TYR A 466 -15.92 23.30 19.29
CA TYR A 466 -15.29 22.04 19.69
C TYR A 466 -15.40 21.80 21.19
N LYS A 467 -15.02 22.79 22.02
CA LYS A 467 -15.13 22.72 23.48
C LYS A 467 -16.58 22.51 23.93
N ALA A 468 -17.53 23.22 23.32
CA ALA A 468 -18.95 23.09 23.64
C ALA A 468 -19.51 21.69 23.33
N LYS A 469 -19.03 21.03 22.27
CA LYS A 469 -19.50 19.69 21.87
C LYS A 469 -18.82 18.54 22.60
N THR A 470 -17.53 18.67 22.88
CA THR A 470 -16.72 17.57 23.41
C THR A 470 -16.43 17.70 24.90
N SER A 471 -16.57 18.89 25.46
CA SER A 471 -16.07 19.27 26.79
C SER A 471 -14.55 19.08 26.94
N LEU A 472 -13.82 18.94 25.82
CA LEU A 472 -12.38 18.78 25.79
C LEU A 472 -11.71 20.04 25.30
N ASP A 473 -10.50 20.23 25.81
CA ASP A 473 -9.63 21.32 25.46
C ASP A 473 -8.57 20.85 24.46
N ILE A 474 -8.22 21.73 23.52
CA ILE A 474 -7.06 21.55 22.64
C ILE A 474 -5.89 22.23 23.34
N ASP A 475 -4.90 21.45 23.77
CA ASP A 475 -3.78 21.96 24.56
C ASP A 475 -2.74 22.63 23.67
N TYR A 476 -2.50 22.04 22.50
CA TYR A 476 -1.52 22.50 21.54
C TYR A 476 -2.11 22.59 20.13
N ILE A 477 -1.70 23.63 19.40
CA ILE A 477 -2.00 23.79 17.97
C ILE A 477 -0.68 23.95 17.21
N LEU A 478 -0.43 23.07 16.23
CA LEU A 478 0.67 23.22 15.29
C LEU A 478 0.16 23.79 13.98
N VAL A 479 0.65 24.98 13.61
CA VAL A 479 0.36 25.60 12.31
C VAL A 479 1.51 25.32 11.36
N MET A 480 1.25 24.62 10.24
CA MET A 480 2.27 24.21 9.26
C MET A 480 2.16 24.97 7.94
N LYS A 481 3.31 25.35 7.36
CA LYS A 481 3.47 25.98 6.04
C LYS A 481 2.51 27.12 5.73
N ARG A 482 2.20 27.94 6.74
CA ARG A 482 1.29 29.06 6.58
C ARG A 482 1.91 30.17 5.71
N PRO A 483 1.27 30.61 4.61
CA PRO A 483 1.72 31.77 3.85
C PRO A 483 1.50 33.07 4.62
N HIS A 484 2.45 34.01 4.55
CA HIS A 484 2.35 35.30 5.26
C HIS A 484 1.19 36.19 4.78
N GLU A 485 0.78 36.07 3.52
CA GLU A 485 -0.21 36.98 2.88
C GLU A 485 -1.65 36.44 2.89
N LEU A 486 -1.89 35.26 3.50
CA LEU A 486 -3.18 34.59 3.44
C LEU A 486 -4.19 35.20 4.42
N ASN A 487 -5.26 35.82 3.88
CA ASN A 487 -6.28 36.55 4.65
C ASN A 487 -7.74 36.13 4.32
N ASP A 488 -7.99 34.84 4.04
CA ASP A 488 -9.37 34.37 3.91
C ASP A 488 -10.11 34.33 5.26
N SER A 489 -11.45 34.22 5.22
CA SER A 489 -12.30 34.27 6.41
C SER A 489 -11.96 33.21 7.46
N CYS A 490 -11.61 32.00 7.03
CA CYS A 490 -11.20 30.91 7.93
C CYS A 490 -9.85 31.21 8.58
N THR A 491 -8.87 31.70 7.80
CA THR A 491 -7.55 32.04 8.31
C THR A 491 -7.60 33.21 9.31
N VAL A 492 -8.41 34.23 9.03
CA VAL A 492 -8.63 35.35 9.97
C VAL A 492 -9.29 34.87 11.27
N LEU A 493 -10.27 33.96 11.17
CA LEU A 493 -10.93 33.38 12.34
C LEU A 493 -9.97 32.54 13.19
N VAL A 494 -9.10 31.74 12.55
CA VAL A 494 -8.03 30.98 13.22
C VAL A 494 -7.08 31.94 13.95
N ASP A 495 -6.65 33.03 13.31
CA ASP A 495 -5.74 34.01 13.92
C ASP A 495 -6.32 34.68 15.16
N GLN A 496 -7.59 35.08 15.08
CA GLN A 496 -8.28 35.70 16.20
C GLN A 496 -8.32 34.76 17.39
N GLN A 497 -8.64 33.48 17.15
CA GLN A 497 -8.68 32.47 18.20
C GLN A 497 -7.30 32.10 18.75
N LEU A 498 -6.28 31.98 17.90
CA LEU A 498 -4.90 31.74 18.34
C LEU A 498 -4.42 32.89 19.24
N LYS A 499 -4.63 34.14 18.83
CA LYS A 499 -4.26 35.32 19.63
C LYS A 499 -5.04 35.43 20.94
N ALA A 500 -6.31 35.04 20.94
CA ALA A 500 -7.17 35.14 22.11
C ALA A 500 -6.88 34.05 23.16
N PHE A 501 -6.56 32.83 22.73
CA PHE A 501 -6.56 31.65 23.61
C PHE A 501 -5.21 30.93 23.71
N TYR A 502 -4.22 31.26 22.88
CA TYR A 502 -2.93 30.56 22.85
C TYR A 502 -1.75 31.51 22.87
N LYS A 503 -0.62 31.01 23.36
CA LYS A 503 0.69 31.65 23.25
C LYS A 503 1.59 30.82 22.35
N GLU A 504 2.37 31.49 21.51
CA GLU A 504 3.46 30.85 20.78
C GLU A 504 4.50 30.32 21.80
N VAL A 505 4.89 29.05 21.65
CA VAL A 505 5.88 28.42 22.53
C VAL A 505 7.09 27.90 21.79
N PHE A 506 6.98 27.67 20.49
CA PHE A 506 8.07 27.16 19.68
C PHE A 506 7.84 27.42 18.18
N VAL A 507 8.92 27.76 17.48
CA VAL A 507 8.99 27.81 16.02
C VAL A 507 9.97 26.74 15.57
N THR A 508 9.60 25.94 14.58
CA THR A 508 10.47 24.87 14.10
C THR A 508 11.78 25.45 13.53
N PRO A 509 12.91 24.72 13.58
CA PRO A 509 14.19 25.21 13.10
C PRO A 509 14.20 25.78 11.68
N LYS A 510 13.42 25.20 10.76
CA LYS A 510 13.27 25.69 9.38
C LYS A 510 12.16 26.72 9.19
N GLN A 511 11.54 27.18 10.28
CA GLN A 511 10.46 28.18 10.29
C GLN A 511 9.25 27.76 9.44
N LYS A 512 9.00 26.44 9.34
CA LYS A 512 7.86 25.88 8.58
C LYS A 512 6.69 25.54 9.48
N GLY A 513 6.89 25.46 10.79
CA GLY A 513 5.85 25.22 11.77
C GLY A 513 5.93 26.20 12.94
N VAL A 514 4.77 26.60 13.45
CA VAL A 514 4.65 27.36 14.70
C VAL A 514 3.74 26.58 15.65
N LEU A 515 4.25 26.27 16.84
CA LEU A 515 3.54 25.55 17.88
C LEU A 515 3.02 26.56 18.91
N TYR A 516 1.72 26.47 19.16
CA TYR A 516 0.99 27.28 20.11
C TYR A 516 0.54 26.41 21.29
N LYS A 517 0.66 26.92 22.51
CA LYS A 517 0.13 26.29 23.73
C LYS A 517 -1.02 27.11 24.26
N ARG A 518 -2.10 26.45 24.67
CA ARG A 518 -3.26 27.10 25.26
C ARG A 518 -2.88 27.90 26.51
N MET A 519 -3.46 29.09 26.65
CA MET A 519 -3.41 29.89 27.86
C MET A 519 -4.44 29.35 28.84
N ILE A 520 -4.02 29.09 30.09
CA ILE A 520 -4.94 28.71 31.17
C ILE A 520 -5.63 30.01 31.60
N GLU A 521 -6.97 30.03 31.60
CA GLU A 521 -7.72 31.11 32.25
C GLU A 521 -7.45 30.98 33.77
N GLU A 522 -6.85 32.00 34.38
CA GLU A 522 -6.63 32.08 35.84
C GLU A 522 -7.93 32.13 36.64
#